data_AF-A0A975EMD2-F1
#
_entry.id   AF-A0A975EMD2-F1
#
_cell.length_a   1.000
_cell.length_b   1.000
_cell.length_c   1.000
_cell.angle_alpha   90.00
_cell.angle_beta   90.00
_cell.angle_gamma   90.00
#
_symmetry.space_group_name_H-M   'P 1'
#
loop_
_entity.id
_entity.type
_entity.pdbx_description
1 polymer ?
#
loop_
_entity_poly.entity_id
_entity_poly.type
_entity_poly.pdbx_seq_one_letter_code
_entity_poly.pdbx_strand_id
1 'polypeptide(L)'
;MTLELAIRVTEVMLAFAMIQQGLEHLHDKGRALFALRIALCLWVLSGVTTGFALLGLFATSLVHLHRFGGPYNGGSDKMTILIVTCLMVARLGPSPLWAELAMAYLAVQLVLSYFVSGYVKIVKHEWRSGQALVDVFAFSAYPVSESLRGWATRPRLLQGMSWGVMGFEVLFPLALLHPLALYAGLAVAATFHLANAFLFGLNRFFWIWICAYPSLIWFQGRLESFTP
;
A
#
# COMPACT_ATOMS: atom_id res chain seq x y z
N MET A 1 8.16 -18.46 -2.63
CA MET A 1 8.20 -17.50 -3.76
C MET A 1 9.65 -17.13 -4.02
N THR A 2 10.14 -17.12 -5.27
CA THR A 2 11.53 -16.69 -5.57
C THR A 2 11.64 -15.16 -5.55
N LEU A 3 12.86 -14.63 -5.40
CA LEU A 3 13.10 -13.18 -5.41
C LEU A 3 12.67 -12.54 -6.73
N GLU A 4 13.10 -13.10 -7.87
CA GLU A 4 12.72 -12.59 -9.19
C GLU A 4 11.21 -12.60 -9.42
N LEU A 5 10.51 -13.63 -8.95
CA LEU A 5 9.05 -13.67 -9.03
C LEU A 5 8.40 -12.58 -8.17
N ALA A 6 8.89 -12.37 -6.95
CA ALA A 6 8.39 -11.32 -6.06
C ALA A 6 8.60 -9.92 -6.66
N ILE A 7 9.78 -9.64 -7.20
CA ILE A 7 10.08 -8.38 -7.90
C ILE A 7 9.15 -8.23 -9.10
N ARG A 8 9.05 -9.25 -9.96
CA ARG A 8 8.28 -9.15 -11.21
C ARG A 8 6.78 -8.98 -10.95
N VAL A 9 6.22 -9.70 -9.99
CA VAL A 9 4.80 -9.53 -9.62
C VAL A 9 4.57 -8.13 -9.06
N THR A 10 5.47 -7.62 -8.20
CA THR A 10 5.39 -6.25 -7.66
C THR A 10 5.47 -5.19 -8.78
N GLU A 11 6.38 -5.34 -9.74
CA GLU A 11 6.50 -4.48 -10.93
C GLU A 11 5.19 -4.44 -11.73
N VAL A 12 4.63 -5.61 -12.05
CA VAL A 12 3.41 -5.73 -12.86
C VAL A 12 2.21 -5.11 -12.14
N MET A 13 2.01 -5.44 -10.87
CA MET A 13 0.91 -4.89 -10.07
C MET A 13 1.03 -3.37 -9.93
N LEU A 14 2.23 -2.86 -9.64
CA LEU A 14 2.49 -1.43 -9.54
C LEU A 14 2.20 -0.71 -10.86
N ALA A 15 2.67 -1.27 -11.99
CA ALA A 15 2.44 -0.68 -13.31
C ALA A 15 0.93 -0.60 -13.62
N PHE A 16 0.15 -1.64 -13.34
CA PHE A 16 -1.31 -1.59 -13.51
C PHE A 16 -1.97 -0.54 -12.60
N ALA A 17 -1.59 -0.50 -11.32
CA ALA A 17 -2.12 0.49 -10.38
C ALA A 17 -1.80 1.94 -10.83
N MET A 18 -0.58 2.19 -11.32
CA MET A 18 -0.16 3.51 -11.78
C MET A 18 -0.76 3.88 -13.15
N ILE A 19 -1.00 2.91 -14.04
CA ILE A 19 -1.73 3.14 -15.31
C ILE A 19 -3.17 3.54 -15.00
N GLN A 20 -3.86 2.79 -14.15
CA GLN A 20 -5.23 3.09 -13.74
C GLN A 20 -5.34 4.53 -13.20
N GLN A 21 -4.44 4.92 -12.31
CA GLN A 21 -4.36 6.29 -11.78
C GLN A 21 -4.03 7.35 -12.83
N GLY A 22 -3.20 6.99 -13.83
CA GLY A 22 -2.84 7.88 -14.93
C GLY A 22 -4.01 8.16 -15.86
N LEU A 23 -4.81 7.13 -16.15
CA LEU A 23 -6.00 7.23 -17.00
C LEU A 23 -7.03 8.21 -16.45
N GLU A 24 -7.20 8.26 -15.13
CA GLU A 24 -8.13 9.19 -14.45
C GLU A 24 -7.82 10.67 -14.72
N HIS A 25 -6.56 11.01 -15.06
CA HIS A 25 -6.09 12.40 -15.21
C HIS A 25 -5.69 12.76 -16.64
N LEU A 26 -6.04 11.94 -17.63
CA LEU A 26 -5.71 12.23 -19.04
C LEU A 26 -6.46 13.45 -19.60
N HIS A 27 -7.55 13.85 -18.95
CA HIS A 27 -8.35 15.01 -19.33
C HIS A 27 -7.95 16.29 -18.58
N ASP A 28 -7.00 16.21 -17.64
CA ASP A 28 -6.66 17.31 -16.74
C ASP A 28 -5.47 18.16 -17.21
N LYS A 29 -5.34 19.35 -16.60
CA LYS A 29 -4.11 20.15 -16.68
C LYS A 29 -2.95 19.31 -16.15
N GLY A 30 -1.97 19.00 -17.00
CA GLY A 30 -0.84 18.12 -16.67
C GLY A 30 -0.93 16.69 -17.21
N ARG A 31 -1.87 16.42 -18.13
CA ARG A 31 -1.97 15.16 -18.90
C ARG A 31 -0.63 14.63 -19.43
N ALA A 32 0.32 15.49 -19.78
CA ALA A 32 1.63 15.09 -20.29
C ALA A 32 2.44 14.28 -19.26
N LEU A 33 2.40 14.66 -17.98
CA LEU A 33 3.08 13.92 -16.91
C LEU A 33 2.43 12.54 -16.68
N PHE A 34 1.10 12.47 -16.74
CA PHE A 34 0.38 11.21 -16.60
C PHE A 34 0.54 10.30 -17.81
N ALA A 35 0.55 10.85 -19.03
CA ALA A 35 0.86 10.10 -20.26
C ALA A 35 2.29 9.55 -20.22
N LEU A 36 3.27 10.34 -19.76
CA LEU A 36 4.64 9.86 -19.53
C LEU A 36 4.68 8.71 -18.51
N ARG A 37 3.96 8.84 -17.38
CA ARG A 37 3.86 7.75 -16.38
C ARG A 37 3.26 6.49 -16.98
N ILE A 38 2.20 6.58 -17.79
CA ILE A 38 1.61 5.43 -18.48
C ILE A 38 2.64 4.79 -19.41
N ALA A 39 3.35 5.57 -20.22
CA ALA A 39 4.39 5.06 -21.11
C ALA A 39 5.52 4.34 -20.33
N LEU A 40 5.96 4.90 -19.22
CA LEU A 40 6.94 4.29 -18.34
C LEU A 40 6.41 2.98 -17.69
N CYS A 41 5.14 2.93 -17.31
CA CYS A 41 4.52 1.70 -16.80
C CYS A 41 4.43 0.62 -17.88
N LEU A 42 4.09 0.98 -19.12
CA LEU A 42 4.11 0.06 -20.25
C LEU A 42 5.53 -0.48 -20.52
N TRP A 43 6.56 0.35 -20.34
CA TRP A 43 7.95 -0.09 -20.38
C TRP A 43 8.29 -1.05 -19.23
N VAL A 44 7.84 -0.78 -17.99
CA VAL A 44 7.97 -1.77 -16.90
C VAL A 44 7.29 -3.09 -17.25
N LEU A 45 6.10 -3.05 -17.84
CA LEU A 45 5.36 -4.24 -18.26
C LEU A 45 6.05 -5.03 -19.39
N SER A 46 6.81 -4.39 -20.27
CA SER A 46 7.56 -5.11 -21.31
C SER A 46 8.66 -6.00 -20.75
N GLY A 47 9.15 -5.72 -19.54
CA GLY A 47 10.25 -6.47 -18.91
C GLY A 47 11.64 -6.14 -19.46
N VAL A 48 11.73 -5.26 -20.46
CA VAL A 48 13.00 -4.85 -21.07
C VAL A 48 13.57 -3.68 -20.28
N THR A 49 14.81 -3.82 -19.79
CA THR A 49 15.56 -2.74 -19.11
C THR A 49 14.75 -1.99 -18.03
N THR A 50 13.95 -2.73 -17.24
CA THR A 50 12.93 -2.16 -16.32
C THR A 50 13.49 -1.17 -15.31
N GLY A 51 14.77 -1.30 -14.92
CA GLY A 51 15.43 -0.37 -14.01
C GLY A 51 15.37 1.09 -14.47
N PHE A 52 15.56 1.37 -15.77
CA PHE A 52 15.48 2.75 -16.27
C PHE A 52 14.05 3.28 -16.32
N ALA A 53 13.08 2.41 -16.63
CA ALA A 53 11.67 2.77 -16.55
C ALA A 53 11.27 3.12 -15.11
N LEU A 54 11.73 2.34 -14.14
CA LEU A 54 11.51 2.58 -12.70
C LEU A 54 12.17 3.88 -12.22
N LEU A 55 13.37 4.20 -12.71
CA LEU A 55 14.01 5.51 -12.47
C LEU A 55 13.14 6.67 -12.99
N GLY A 56 12.57 6.53 -14.19
CA GLY A 56 11.60 7.49 -14.71
C GLY A 56 10.33 7.59 -13.85
N LEU A 57 9.80 6.45 -13.37
CA LEU A 57 8.64 6.44 -12.47
C LEU A 57 8.97 7.10 -11.11
N PHE A 58 10.18 6.93 -10.61
CA PHE A 58 10.66 7.60 -9.40
C PHE A 58 10.70 9.12 -9.61
N ALA A 59 11.35 9.58 -10.68
CA ALA A 59 11.45 11.00 -11.01
C ALA A 59 10.07 11.65 -11.19
N THR A 60 9.17 11.00 -11.94
CA THR A 60 7.79 11.51 -12.12
C THR A 60 6.96 11.48 -10.84
N SER A 61 7.24 10.56 -9.91
CA SER A 61 6.62 10.54 -8.57
C SER A 61 7.08 11.72 -7.72
N LEU A 62 8.37 12.10 -7.78
CA LEU A 62 8.89 13.30 -7.10
C LEU A 62 8.26 14.58 -7.65
N VAL A 63 8.14 14.71 -8.98
CA VAL A 63 7.47 15.85 -9.62
C VAL A 63 6.01 15.93 -9.17
N HIS A 64 5.33 14.79 -9.05
CA HIS A 64 3.95 14.73 -8.56
C HIS A 64 3.87 15.23 -7.11
N LEU A 65 4.71 14.71 -6.21
CA LEU A 65 4.74 15.16 -4.80
C LEU A 65 5.01 16.65 -4.70
N HIS A 66 5.95 17.19 -5.46
CA HIS A 66 6.24 18.61 -5.48
C HIS A 66 5.03 19.44 -5.94
N ARG A 67 4.38 19.02 -7.03
CA ARG A 67 3.21 19.70 -7.61
C ARG A 67 2.04 19.82 -6.63
N PHE A 68 1.81 18.81 -5.78
CA PHE A 68 0.72 18.81 -4.80
C PHE A 68 1.14 19.22 -3.39
N GLY A 69 2.38 19.70 -3.20
CA GLY A 69 2.88 20.13 -1.89
C GLY A 69 3.07 18.98 -0.89
N GLY A 70 3.26 17.75 -1.37
CA GLY A 70 3.40 16.55 -0.56
C GLY A 70 2.53 15.38 -1.06
N PRO A 71 2.34 14.34 -0.21
CA PRO A 71 1.52 13.18 -0.54
C PRO A 71 0.03 13.53 -0.50
N TYR A 72 -0.50 14.00 -1.63
CA TYR A 72 -1.91 14.38 -1.82
C TYR A 72 -2.88 13.27 -1.42
N ASN A 73 -2.58 12.02 -1.80
CA ASN A 73 -3.37 10.84 -1.47
C ASN A 73 -2.85 10.12 -0.19
N GLY A 74 -2.14 10.86 0.66
CA GLY A 74 -1.66 10.40 1.96
C GLY A 74 -0.78 9.15 1.88
N GLY A 75 -1.18 8.09 2.59
CA GLY A 75 -0.40 6.84 2.68
C GLY A 75 -0.20 6.12 1.35
N SER A 76 -1.10 6.29 0.38
CA SER A 76 -0.95 5.65 -0.94
C SER A 76 0.18 6.24 -1.77
N ASP A 77 0.40 7.57 -1.73
CA ASP A 77 1.54 8.19 -2.41
C ASP A 77 2.86 7.80 -1.75
N LYS A 78 2.90 7.74 -0.41
CA LYS A 78 4.07 7.29 0.36
C LYS A 78 4.44 5.84 0.04
N MET A 79 3.45 4.95 -0.01
CA MET A 79 3.67 3.55 -0.36
C MET A 79 4.08 3.41 -1.83
N THR A 80 3.50 4.20 -2.74
CA THR A 80 3.88 4.20 -4.17
C THR A 80 5.37 4.54 -4.34
N ILE A 81 5.83 5.65 -3.75
CA ILE A 81 7.23 6.04 -3.87
C ILE A 81 8.17 5.02 -3.22
N LEU A 82 7.77 4.46 -2.07
CA LEU A 82 8.52 3.40 -1.41
C LEU A 82 8.69 2.16 -2.32
N ILE A 83 7.61 1.65 -2.91
CA ILE A 83 7.65 0.49 -3.81
C ILE A 83 8.51 0.81 -5.04
N VAL A 84 8.29 1.96 -5.69
CA VAL A 84 9.07 2.38 -6.86
C VAL A 84 10.55 2.46 -6.53
N THR A 85 10.91 3.05 -5.38
CA THR A 85 12.31 3.14 -4.92
C THR A 85 12.91 1.76 -4.69
N CYS A 86 12.20 0.85 -4.01
CA CYS A 86 12.71 -0.50 -3.76
C CYS A 86 12.91 -1.28 -5.06
N LEU A 87 11.96 -1.21 -5.98
CA LEU A 87 12.09 -1.85 -7.30
C LEU A 87 13.23 -1.25 -8.13
N MET A 88 13.37 0.07 -8.12
CA MET A 88 14.47 0.77 -8.80
C MET A 88 15.83 0.31 -8.26
N VAL A 89 15.99 0.26 -6.93
CA VAL A 89 17.21 -0.22 -6.28
C VAL A 89 17.44 -1.70 -6.57
N ALA A 90 16.39 -2.52 -6.59
CA ALA A 90 16.50 -3.94 -6.91
C ALA A 90 16.98 -4.21 -8.34
N ARG A 91 16.63 -3.34 -9.30
CA ARG A 91 17.01 -3.49 -10.72
C ARG A 91 18.31 -2.79 -11.09
N LEU A 92 18.64 -1.66 -10.46
CA LEU A 92 19.82 -0.85 -10.77
C LEU A 92 20.96 -1.00 -9.77
N GLY A 93 20.75 -1.74 -8.68
CA GLY A 93 21.77 -2.00 -7.67
C GLY A 93 23.00 -2.69 -8.26
N PRO A 94 24.21 -2.38 -7.77
CA PRO A 94 25.47 -2.87 -8.35
C PRO A 94 25.73 -4.37 -8.14
N SER A 95 24.94 -5.04 -7.30
CA SER A 95 25.08 -6.48 -7.04
C SER A 95 23.74 -7.12 -6.66
N PRO A 96 23.61 -8.46 -6.78
CA PRO A 96 22.38 -9.17 -6.43
C PRO A 96 21.88 -8.93 -4.99
N LEU A 97 22.80 -8.64 -4.07
CA LEU A 97 22.48 -8.31 -2.67
C LEU A 97 21.52 -7.10 -2.56
N TRP A 98 21.61 -6.12 -3.45
CA TRP A 98 20.75 -4.94 -3.42
C TRP A 98 19.29 -5.26 -3.68
N ALA A 99 19.01 -6.25 -4.53
CA ALA A 99 17.66 -6.74 -4.76
C ALA A 99 17.07 -7.38 -3.50
N GLU A 100 17.87 -8.18 -2.79
CA GLU A 100 17.46 -8.78 -1.52
C GLU A 100 17.17 -7.72 -0.46
N LEU A 101 18.09 -6.76 -0.28
CA LEU A 101 17.95 -5.70 0.71
C LEU A 101 16.76 -4.78 0.41
N ALA A 102 16.54 -4.43 -0.85
CA ALA A 102 15.42 -3.58 -1.24
C ALA A 102 14.06 -4.27 -1.01
N MET A 103 13.96 -5.56 -1.34
CA MET A 103 12.72 -6.31 -1.11
C MET A 103 12.49 -6.61 0.38
N ALA A 104 13.56 -6.87 1.14
CA ALA A 104 13.47 -7.02 2.60
C ALA A 104 13.07 -5.70 3.27
N TYR A 105 13.61 -4.59 2.81
CA TYR A 105 13.24 -3.26 3.28
C TYR A 105 11.76 -2.97 3.00
N LEU A 106 11.26 -3.26 1.79
CA LEU A 106 9.84 -3.10 1.47
C LEU A 106 8.94 -3.96 2.39
N ALA A 107 9.33 -5.21 2.65
CA ALA A 107 8.61 -6.11 3.52
C ALA A 107 8.53 -5.57 4.96
N VAL A 108 9.67 -5.15 5.53
CA VAL A 108 9.73 -4.56 6.87
C VAL A 108 8.92 -3.27 6.95
N GLN A 109 9.00 -2.40 5.94
CA GLN A 109 8.21 -1.17 5.89
C GLN A 109 6.71 -1.45 5.83
N LEU A 110 6.27 -2.50 5.13
CA LEU A 110 4.87 -2.91 5.10
C LEU A 110 4.39 -3.35 6.49
N VAL A 111 5.16 -4.18 7.19
CA VAL A 111 4.86 -4.63 8.56
C VAL A 111 4.80 -3.45 9.52
N LEU A 112 5.82 -2.58 9.49
CA LEU A 112 5.87 -1.38 10.32
C LEU A 112 4.73 -0.43 10.01
N SER A 113 4.30 -0.32 8.75
CA SER A 113 3.17 0.52 8.37
C SER A 113 1.88 0.07 9.05
N TYR A 114 1.62 -1.25 9.14
CA TYR A 114 0.48 -1.76 9.90
C TYR A 114 0.68 -1.56 11.42
N PHE A 115 1.81 -2.01 11.96
CA PHE A 115 2.07 -1.94 13.40
C PHE A 115 2.01 -0.52 13.97
N VAL A 116 2.73 0.42 13.35
CA VAL A 116 2.78 1.82 13.81
C VAL A 116 1.42 2.48 13.66
N SER A 117 0.70 2.17 12.58
CA SER A 117 -0.68 2.63 12.37
C SER A 117 -1.60 2.18 13.51
N GLY A 118 -1.54 0.91 13.91
CA GLY A 118 -2.31 0.37 15.04
C GLY A 118 -1.89 0.95 16.38
N TYR A 119 -0.57 1.03 16.63
CA TYR A 119 -0.02 1.58 17.86
C TYR A 119 -0.46 3.04 18.09
N VAL A 120 -0.35 3.89 17.06
CA VAL A 120 -0.79 5.31 17.16
C VAL A 120 -2.29 5.40 17.45
N LYS A 121 -3.11 4.51 16.89
CA LYS A 121 -4.55 4.44 17.22
C LYS A 121 -4.78 4.05 18.67
N ILE A 122 -4.06 3.06 19.21
CA ILE A 122 -4.19 2.67 20.61
C ILE A 122 -3.84 3.83 21.56
N VAL A 123 -2.79 4.60 21.25
CA VAL A 123 -2.40 5.76 22.07
C VAL A 123 -3.52 6.81 22.12
N LYS A 124 -4.14 7.08 20.97
CA LYS A 124 -5.19 8.11 20.81
C LYS A 124 -6.52 7.70 21.42
N HIS A 125 -7.09 8.57 22.27
CA HIS A 125 -8.32 8.25 23.00
C HIS A 125 -9.51 8.09 22.05
N GLU A 126 -9.58 8.87 20.97
CA GLU A 126 -10.69 8.88 20.02
C GLU A 126 -10.86 7.53 19.31
N TRP A 127 -9.76 6.80 19.10
CA TRP A 127 -9.80 5.45 18.56
C TRP A 127 -10.23 4.44 19.61
N ARG A 128 -9.70 4.52 20.84
CA ARG A 128 -10.10 3.62 21.95
C ARG A 128 -11.59 3.73 22.31
N SER A 129 -12.15 4.93 22.26
CA SER A 129 -13.58 5.17 22.50
C SER A 129 -14.46 4.81 21.29
N GLY A 130 -13.88 4.62 20.11
CA GLY A 130 -14.59 4.43 18.85
C GLY A 130 -15.07 5.72 18.19
N GLN A 131 -14.86 6.88 18.81
CA GLN A 131 -15.25 8.19 18.28
C GLN A 131 -14.66 8.46 16.89
N ALA A 132 -13.41 8.04 16.64
CA ALA A 132 -12.77 8.21 15.34
C ALA A 132 -13.57 7.53 14.20
N LEU A 133 -14.13 6.33 14.43
CA LEU A 133 -14.98 5.69 13.44
C LEU A 133 -16.36 6.34 13.33
N VAL A 134 -16.92 6.83 14.45
CA VAL A 134 -18.17 7.62 14.43
C VAL A 134 -17.99 8.82 13.50
N ASP A 135 -16.90 9.56 13.67
CA ASP A 135 -16.61 10.76 12.88
C ASP A 135 -16.40 10.41 11.40
N VAL A 136 -15.67 9.34 11.10
CA VAL A 136 -15.48 8.85 9.73
C VAL A 136 -16.83 8.53 9.08
N PHE A 137 -17.71 7.78 9.74
CA PHE A 137 -19.02 7.46 9.16
C PHE A 137 -19.97 8.66 9.10
N ALA A 138 -19.88 9.60 10.04
CA ALA A 138 -20.75 10.77 10.09
C ALA A 138 -20.38 11.82 9.02
N PHE A 139 -19.08 12.04 8.80
CA PHE A 139 -18.59 13.17 8.00
C PHE A 139 -17.96 12.79 6.65
N SER A 140 -17.88 11.50 6.31
CA SER A 140 -17.42 11.12 4.98
C SER A 140 -18.35 11.68 3.90
N ALA A 141 -17.74 12.31 2.90
CA ALA A 141 -18.41 12.95 1.76
C ALA A 141 -18.58 12.01 0.55
N TYR A 142 -18.12 10.74 0.67
CA TYR A 142 -18.23 9.79 -0.43
C TYR A 142 -19.69 9.28 -0.53
N PRO A 143 -20.33 9.26 -1.71
CA PRO A 143 -21.77 8.99 -1.83
C PRO A 143 -22.23 7.68 -1.14
N VAL A 144 -21.41 6.63 -1.20
CA VAL A 144 -21.71 5.36 -0.54
C VAL A 144 -21.70 5.51 0.98
N SER A 145 -20.74 6.25 1.55
CA SER A 145 -20.69 6.52 2.99
C SER A 145 -21.89 7.33 3.49
N GLU A 146 -22.52 8.15 2.65
CA GLU A 146 -23.70 8.93 3.05
C GLU A 146 -24.87 8.03 3.44
N SER A 147 -25.09 6.96 2.66
CA SER A 147 -26.11 5.94 2.97
C SER A 147 -25.82 5.14 4.24
N LEU A 148 -24.56 5.17 4.72
CA LEU A 148 -24.08 4.47 5.90
C LEU A 148 -23.91 5.37 7.13
N ARG A 149 -24.24 6.66 7.04
CA ARG A 149 -24.19 7.60 8.18
C ARG A 149 -24.98 7.11 9.40
N GLY A 150 -26.04 6.33 9.19
CA GLY A 150 -26.82 5.70 10.27
C GLY A 150 -25.99 4.76 11.16
N TRP A 151 -24.81 4.30 10.73
CA TRP A 151 -23.90 3.53 11.58
C TRP A 151 -23.30 4.38 12.71
N ALA A 152 -23.17 5.69 12.52
CA ALA A 152 -22.71 6.62 13.54
C ALA A 152 -23.61 6.60 14.79
N THR A 153 -24.87 6.16 14.67
CA THR A 153 -25.79 6.01 15.82
C THR A 153 -25.59 4.70 16.59
N ARG A 154 -24.60 3.86 16.22
CA ARG A 154 -24.29 2.57 16.85
C ARG A 154 -22.88 2.59 17.50
N PRO A 155 -22.63 3.42 18.52
CA PRO A 155 -21.28 3.66 19.05
C PRO A 155 -20.60 2.40 19.60
N ARG A 156 -21.34 1.46 20.21
CA ARG A 156 -20.77 0.19 20.71
C ARG A 156 -20.25 -0.70 19.57
N LEU A 157 -20.95 -0.72 18.44
CA LEU A 157 -20.49 -1.46 17.25
C LEU A 157 -19.20 -0.84 16.70
N LEU A 158 -19.18 0.50 16.55
CA LEU A 158 -18.02 1.21 16.02
C LEU A 158 -16.81 1.15 16.96
N GLN A 159 -17.03 1.11 18.27
CA GLN A 159 -15.99 0.84 19.25
C GLN A 159 -15.42 -0.57 19.07
N GLY A 160 -16.26 -1.60 18.91
CA GLY A 160 -15.83 -2.96 18.64
C GLY A 160 -15.02 -3.07 17.34
N MET A 161 -15.49 -2.40 16.27
CA MET A 161 -14.76 -2.31 15.00
C MET A 161 -13.41 -1.59 15.17
N SER A 162 -13.36 -0.52 15.96
CA SER A 162 -12.12 0.19 16.27
C SER A 162 -11.09 -0.73 16.90
N TRP A 163 -11.48 -1.46 17.94
CA TRP A 163 -10.61 -2.42 18.61
C TRP A 163 -10.21 -3.58 17.69
N GLY A 164 -11.11 -4.03 16.81
CA GLY A 164 -10.80 -5.00 15.77
C GLY A 164 -9.67 -4.51 14.84
N VAL A 165 -9.77 -3.29 14.33
CA VAL A 165 -8.73 -2.69 13.46
C VAL A 165 -7.41 -2.53 14.22
N MET A 166 -7.44 -1.93 15.40
CA MET A 166 -6.23 -1.71 16.21
C MET A 166 -5.54 -3.01 16.59
N GLY A 167 -6.31 -4.00 17.05
CA GLY A 167 -5.79 -5.32 17.43
C GLY A 167 -5.17 -6.03 16.24
N PHE A 168 -5.85 -6.04 15.09
CA PHE A 168 -5.29 -6.60 13.86
C PHE A 168 -3.97 -5.92 13.47
N GLU A 169 -3.95 -4.59 13.40
CA GLU A 169 -2.77 -3.83 12.95
C GLU A 169 -1.55 -4.07 13.85
N VAL A 170 -1.73 -4.10 15.18
CA VAL A 170 -0.64 -4.33 16.15
C VAL A 170 -0.18 -5.79 16.18
N LEU A 171 -1.09 -6.74 15.96
CA LEU A 171 -0.74 -8.17 15.93
C LEU A 171 -0.25 -8.64 14.57
N PHE A 172 -0.40 -7.83 13.51
CA PHE A 172 0.03 -8.18 12.15
C PHE A 172 1.49 -8.67 12.05
N PRO A 173 2.49 -8.12 12.77
CA PRO A 173 3.84 -8.66 12.74
C PRO A 173 3.93 -10.15 13.12
N LEU A 174 3.05 -10.63 14.00
CA LEU A 174 3.00 -12.05 14.39
C LEU A 174 2.56 -12.97 13.24
N ALA A 175 1.90 -12.43 12.21
CA ALA A 175 1.52 -13.19 11.03
C ALA A 175 2.75 -13.76 10.29
N LEU A 176 3.92 -13.15 10.44
CA LEU A 176 5.17 -13.66 9.87
C LEU A 176 5.64 -14.99 10.46
N LEU A 177 5.15 -15.37 11.65
CA LEU A 177 5.56 -16.59 12.33
C LEU A 177 5.07 -17.86 11.65
N HIS A 178 4.08 -17.78 10.75
CA HIS A 178 3.54 -18.95 10.08
C HIS A 178 2.95 -18.60 8.70
N PRO A 179 3.19 -19.39 7.63
CA PRO A 179 2.67 -19.09 6.29
C PRO A 179 1.18 -18.87 6.22
N LEU A 180 0.39 -19.77 6.83
CA LEU A 180 -1.06 -19.64 6.85
C LEU A 180 -1.52 -18.36 7.56
N ALA A 181 -0.83 -17.96 8.64
CA ALA A 181 -1.14 -16.74 9.36
C ALA A 181 -0.82 -15.51 8.51
N LEU A 182 0.29 -15.53 7.75
CA LEU A 182 0.63 -14.46 6.82
C LEU A 182 -0.43 -14.32 5.72
N TYR A 183 -0.79 -15.41 5.04
CA TYR A 183 -1.81 -15.35 3.98
C TYR A 183 -3.17 -14.89 4.51
N ALA A 184 -3.60 -15.38 5.68
CA ALA A 184 -4.82 -14.92 6.33
C ALA A 184 -4.73 -13.43 6.71
N GLY A 185 -3.62 -12.99 7.27
CA GLY A 185 -3.37 -11.60 7.63
C GLY A 185 -3.42 -10.67 6.41
N LEU A 186 -2.76 -11.05 5.32
CA LEU A 186 -2.79 -10.31 4.05
C LEU A 186 -4.19 -10.27 3.45
N ALA A 187 -4.97 -11.36 3.52
CA ALA A 187 -6.35 -11.38 3.06
C ALA A 187 -7.25 -10.43 3.88
N VAL A 188 -7.09 -10.40 5.21
CA VAL A 188 -7.80 -9.46 6.09
C VAL A 188 -7.39 -8.02 5.78
N ALA A 189 -6.10 -7.73 5.63
CA ALA A 189 -5.61 -6.40 5.28
C ALA A 189 -6.13 -5.93 3.90
N ALA A 190 -6.11 -6.80 2.89
CA ALA A 190 -6.67 -6.50 1.58
C ALA A 190 -8.18 -6.23 1.66
N THR A 191 -8.92 -7.03 2.43
CA THR A 191 -10.36 -6.82 2.65
C THR A 191 -10.64 -5.51 3.36
N PHE A 192 -9.81 -5.14 4.35
CA PHE A 192 -9.90 -3.84 5.01
C PHE A 192 -9.67 -2.68 4.03
N HIS A 193 -8.63 -2.75 3.20
CA HIS A 193 -8.38 -1.73 2.18
C HIS A 193 -9.49 -1.69 1.12
N LEU A 194 -10.07 -2.83 0.76
CA LEU A 194 -11.19 -2.93 -0.17
C LEU A 194 -12.46 -2.30 0.42
N ALA A 195 -12.75 -2.58 1.68
CA ALA A 195 -13.83 -1.93 2.41
C ALA A 195 -13.63 -0.41 2.40
N ASN A 196 -12.42 0.08 2.69
CA ASN A 196 -12.13 1.52 2.62
C ASN A 196 -12.28 2.11 1.20
N ALA A 197 -11.97 1.34 0.15
CA ALA A 197 -12.19 1.76 -1.22
C ALA A 197 -13.70 1.94 -1.53
N PHE A 198 -14.53 0.96 -1.16
CA PHE A 198 -15.98 1.02 -1.38
C PHE A 198 -16.71 2.01 -0.46
N LEU A 199 -16.29 2.10 0.80
CA LEU A 199 -16.97 2.91 1.81
C LEU A 199 -16.55 4.37 1.73
N PHE A 200 -15.27 4.65 1.49
CA PHE A 200 -14.69 5.98 1.63
C PHE A 200 -14.02 6.51 0.35
N GLY A 201 -14.13 5.78 -0.77
CA GLY A 201 -13.54 6.19 -2.04
C GLY A 201 -12.01 6.10 -2.07
N LEU A 202 -11.38 5.39 -1.12
CA LEU A 202 -9.92 5.25 -1.02
C LEU A 202 -9.34 4.21 -2.00
N ASN A 203 -9.75 4.28 -3.27
CA ASN A 203 -9.45 3.28 -4.30
C ASN A 203 -7.95 3.06 -4.52
N ARG A 204 -7.16 4.14 -4.54
CA ARG A 204 -5.70 4.08 -4.72
C ARG A 204 -5.00 3.32 -3.61
N PHE A 205 -5.55 3.40 -2.40
CA PHE A 205 -5.00 2.76 -1.22
C PHE A 205 -5.05 1.24 -1.36
N PHE A 206 -6.18 0.69 -1.84
CA PHE A 206 -6.32 -0.74 -2.10
C PHE A 206 -5.26 -1.26 -3.07
N TRP A 207 -5.18 -0.68 -4.26
CA TRP A 207 -4.28 -1.18 -5.30
C TRP A 207 -2.81 -1.09 -4.90
N ILE A 208 -2.38 0.05 -4.38
CA ILE A 208 -0.96 0.29 -4.08
C ILE A 208 -0.48 -0.57 -2.92
N TRP A 209 -1.28 -0.79 -1.88
CA TRP A 209 -0.84 -1.56 -0.72
C TRP A 209 -0.65 -3.05 -1.04
N ILE A 210 -1.52 -3.62 -1.86
CA ILE A 210 -1.41 -5.04 -2.27
C ILE A 210 -0.16 -5.23 -3.16
N CYS A 211 0.29 -4.21 -3.89
CA CYS A 211 1.54 -4.28 -4.67
C CYS A 211 2.76 -4.62 -3.79
N ALA A 212 2.75 -4.31 -2.49
CA ALA A 212 3.84 -4.64 -1.58
C ALA A 212 3.81 -6.08 -1.06
N TYR A 213 2.69 -6.82 -1.21
CA TYR A 213 2.50 -8.16 -0.62
C TYR A 213 3.52 -9.21 -1.10
N PRO A 214 3.93 -9.25 -2.38
CA PRO A 214 4.93 -10.21 -2.83
C PRO A 214 6.26 -10.08 -2.08
N SER A 215 6.63 -8.87 -1.66
CA SER A 215 7.84 -8.65 -0.86
C SER A 215 7.78 -9.38 0.48
N LEU A 216 6.63 -9.36 1.14
CA LEU A 216 6.45 -9.97 2.45
C LEU A 216 6.35 -11.51 2.37
N ILE A 217 5.67 -12.02 1.34
CA ILE A 217 5.58 -13.47 1.06
C ILE A 217 6.97 -14.03 0.74
N TRP A 218 7.77 -13.31 -0.04
CA TRP A 218 9.17 -13.69 -0.28
C TRP A 218 10.01 -13.61 1.00
N PHE A 219 9.86 -12.54 1.77
CA PHE A 219 10.64 -12.29 2.98
C PHE A 219 10.40 -13.36 4.05
N GLN A 220 9.15 -13.81 4.25
CA GLN A 220 8.85 -14.89 5.19
C GLN A 220 9.61 -16.19 4.86
N GLY A 221 9.65 -16.57 3.58
CA GLY A 221 10.42 -17.75 3.15
C GLY A 221 11.93 -17.63 3.40
N ARG A 222 12.46 -16.40 3.53
CA ARG A 222 13.84 -16.19 3.98
C ARG A 222 13.99 -16.40 5.48
N LEU A 223 13.03 -15.98 6.30
CA LEU A 223 13.09 -16.17 7.75
C LEU A 223 13.07 -17.66 8.14
N GLU A 224 12.27 -18.47 7.45
CA GLU A 224 12.21 -19.93 7.67
C GLU A 224 13.54 -20.63 7.36
N SER A 225 14.31 -20.12 6.41
CA SER A 225 15.64 -20.67 6.10
C SER A 225 16.69 -20.42 7.20
N PHE A 226 16.38 -19.59 8.20
CA PHE A 226 17.25 -19.29 9.35
C PHE A 226 16.76 -19.94 10.66
N THR A 227 15.59 -20.57 10.67
CA THR A 227 15.12 -21.37 11.80
C THR A 227 15.71 -22.78 11.69
N PRO A 228 16.48 -23.26 12.69
CA PRO A 228 17.12 -24.59 12.67
C PRO A 228 16.13 -25.75 12.70
#